data_AF-A0A9E1XRA9-F1
#
_entry.id   AF-A0A9E1XRA9-F1
#
_cell.length_a   1.000
_cell.length_b   1.000
_cell.length_c   1.000
_cell.angle_alpha   90.00
_cell.angle_beta   90.00
_cell.angle_gamma   90.00
#
_symmetry.space_group_name_H-M   'P 1'
#
loop_
_entity.id
_entity.type
_entity.pdbx_description
1 polymer ?
#
loop_
_entity_poly.entity_id
_entity_poly.type
_entity_poly.pdbx_seq_one_letter_code
_entity_poly.pdbx_strand_id
1 'polypeptide(L)'
;MQPMRQLIGDLRRLVGRSDRLFALSDLRALLPEHSDGALKSVVGRLERGGELVRVCRGIYMLPDVALRGSELLGHAAARLRADRFNYLSLETVLSAAGAISQVPMGRITVISSGRSSIIACGVYGTIEFVHTRRTASELAAELCYDSEHGLWRASLRLALRDMRRTRRDTGLVNWEETNESV
;
A
#
# COMPACT_ATOMS: atom_id res chain seq x y z
N MET A 1 -15.78 -26.99 -11.78
CA MET A 1 -14.95 -26.03 -12.54
C MET A 1 -15.65 -24.68 -12.79
N GLN A 2 -16.98 -24.61 -12.75
CA GLN A 2 -17.78 -23.40 -13.03
C GLN A 2 -17.57 -22.21 -12.07
N PRO A 3 -17.44 -22.40 -10.73
CA PRO A 3 -17.36 -21.27 -9.79
C PRO A 3 -16.07 -20.44 -9.90
N MET A 4 -14.94 -21.08 -10.21
CA MET A 4 -13.63 -20.41 -10.33
C MET A 4 -13.57 -19.50 -11.56
N ARG A 5 -14.07 -20.00 -12.71
CA ARG A 5 -14.16 -19.20 -13.94
C ARG A 5 -15.14 -18.04 -13.81
N GLN A 6 -16.27 -18.26 -13.12
CA GLN A 6 -17.22 -17.20 -12.83
C GLN A 6 -16.58 -16.11 -11.96
N LEU A 7 -15.91 -16.49 -10.87
CA LEU A 7 -15.21 -15.53 -10.00
C LEU A 7 -14.20 -14.67 -10.77
N ILE A 8 -13.34 -15.27 -11.60
CA ILE A 8 -12.38 -14.50 -12.41
C ILE A 8 -13.10 -13.59 -13.41
N GLY A 9 -14.18 -14.08 -14.04
CA GLY A 9 -15.02 -13.27 -14.92
C GLY A 9 -15.61 -12.04 -14.20
N ASP A 10 -16.13 -12.23 -12.99
CA ASP A 10 -16.72 -11.17 -12.19
C ASP A 10 -15.64 -10.19 -11.70
N LEU A 11 -14.50 -10.68 -11.23
CA LEU A 11 -13.35 -9.83 -10.86
C LEU A 11 -12.88 -8.95 -12.02
N ARG A 12 -12.83 -9.49 -13.25
CA ARG A 12 -12.46 -8.73 -14.45
C ARG A 12 -13.50 -7.68 -14.82
N ARG A 13 -14.79 -7.91 -14.53
CA ARG A 13 -15.88 -6.95 -14.79
C ARG A 13 -15.95 -5.82 -13.77
N LEU A 14 -15.49 -6.06 -12.55
CA LEU A 14 -15.42 -5.04 -11.50
C LEU A 14 -14.32 -3.99 -11.72
N VAL A 15 -13.51 -4.14 -12.78
CA VAL A 15 -12.34 -3.28 -13.03
C VAL A 15 -12.73 -1.96 -13.69
N GLY A 16 -12.69 -0.88 -12.91
CA GLY A 16 -12.45 0.48 -13.40
C GLY A 16 -10.95 0.78 -13.56
N ARG A 17 -10.59 1.93 -14.15
CA ARG A 17 -9.19 2.36 -14.35
C ARG A 17 -8.49 2.47 -12.98
N SER A 18 -7.63 1.49 -12.67
CA SER A 18 -6.34 1.56 -11.93
C SER A 18 -6.11 0.49 -10.86
N ASP A 19 -7.13 -0.11 -10.24
CA ASP A 19 -6.89 -0.83 -8.96
C ASP A 19 -7.29 -2.31 -9.01
N ARG A 20 -6.56 -3.10 -9.82
CA ARG A 20 -6.76 -4.55 -9.95
C ARG A 20 -6.18 -5.37 -8.78
N LEU A 21 -6.15 -4.78 -7.59
CA LEU A 21 -5.80 -5.45 -6.34
C LEU A 21 -7.09 -5.77 -5.57
N PHE A 22 -7.11 -6.92 -4.92
CA PHE A 22 -8.26 -7.45 -4.22
C PHE A 22 -7.82 -7.89 -2.83
N ALA A 23 -8.49 -7.37 -1.81
CA ALA A 23 -8.40 -7.93 -0.48
C ALA A 23 -9.15 -9.26 -0.43
N LEU A 24 -8.76 -10.15 0.49
CA LEU A 24 -9.49 -11.40 0.72
C LEU A 24 -10.98 -11.16 1.06
N SER A 25 -11.31 -10.02 1.67
CA SER A 25 -12.68 -9.58 1.92
C SER A 25 -13.48 -9.35 0.63
N ASP A 26 -12.85 -8.81 -0.42
CA ASP A 26 -13.49 -8.57 -1.71
C ASP A 26 -13.83 -9.90 -2.37
N LEU A 27 -12.88 -10.84 -2.33
CA LEU A 27 -13.08 -12.21 -2.84
C LEU A 27 -14.18 -12.95 -2.06
N ARG A 28 -14.28 -12.71 -0.75
CA ARG A 28 -15.36 -13.26 0.10
C ARG A 28 -16.72 -12.72 -0.31
N ALA A 29 -16.82 -11.43 -0.62
CA ALA A 29 -18.08 -10.81 -1.04
C ALA A 29 -18.62 -11.41 -2.34
N LEU A 30 -17.75 -11.91 -3.22
CA LEU A 30 -18.13 -12.59 -4.47
C LEU A 30 -18.46 -14.08 -4.29
N LEU A 31 -18.19 -14.63 -3.11
CA LEU A 31 -18.45 -16.03 -2.77
C LEU A 31 -19.17 -16.13 -1.40
N PRO A 32 -20.33 -15.46 -1.22
CA PRO A 32 -20.96 -15.30 0.10
C PRO A 32 -21.36 -16.64 0.75
N GLU A 33 -21.72 -17.63 -0.06
CA GLU A 33 -22.13 -18.97 0.39
C GLU A 33 -20.96 -19.88 0.80
N HIS A 34 -19.70 -19.44 0.58
CA HIS A 34 -18.53 -20.27 0.88
C HIS A 34 -18.07 -20.06 2.33
N SER A 35 -17.80 -21.17 3.02
CA SER A 35 -17.07 -21.12 4.29
C SER A 35 -15.64 -20.59 4.11
N ASP A 36 -15.02 -20.14 5.19
CA ASP A 36 -13.63 -19.65 5.19
C ASP A 36 -12.63 -20.67 4.62
N GLY A 37 -12.84 -21.96 4.92
CA GLY A 37 -12.02 -23.05 4.37
C GLY A 37 -12.23 -23.22 2.88
N ALA A 38 -13.48 -23.17 2.42
CA ALA A 38 -13.82 -23.27 1.00
C ALA A 38 -13.28 -22.08 0.20
N LEU A 39 -13.39 -20.85 0.72
CA LEU A 39 -12.81 -19.65 0.13
C LEU A 39 -11.29 -19.79 -0.04
N LYS A 40 -10.57 -20.17 1.03
CA LYS A 40 -9.11 -20.38 0.97
C LYS A 40 -8.72 -21.45 -0.06
N SER A 41 -9.51 -22.52 -0.17
CA SER A 41 -9.31 -23.57 -1.17
C SER A 41 -9.52 -23.07 -2.60
N VAL A 42 -10.54 -22.24 -2.84
CA VAL A 42 -10.78 -21.59 -4.15
C VAL A 42 -9.63 -20.64 -4.49
N VAL A 43 -9.25 -19.73 -3.60
CA VAL A 43 -8.15 -18.79 -3.83
C VAL A 43 -6.84 -19.54 -4.06
N GLY A 44 -6.53 -20.54 -3.24
CA GLY A 44 -5.32 -21.36 -3.41
C GLY A 44 -5.27 -22.14 -4.73
N ARG A 45 -6.43 -22.53 -5.29
CA ARG A 45 -6.51 -23.12 -6.64
C ARG A 45 -6.23 -22.09 -7.73
N LEU A 46 -6.80 -20.89 -7.62
CA LEU A 46 -6.57 -19.80 -8.57
C LEU A 46 -5.11 -19.32 -8.54
N GLU A 47 -4.49 -19.27 -7.36
CA GLU A 47 -3.05 -18.99 -7.22
C GLU A 47 -2.20 -20.03 -7.94
N ARG A 48 -2.45 -21.33 -7.68
CA ARG A 48 -1.71 -22.42 -8.36
C ARG A 48 -1.96 -22.47 -9.87
N GLY A 49 -3.13 -22.05 -10.31
CA GLY A 49 -3.48 -21.93 -11.74
C GLY A 49 -2.95 -20.67 -12.41
N GLY A 50 -2.31 -19.76 -11.66
CA GLY A 50 -1.80 -18.49 -12.18
C GLY A 50 -2.89 -17.49 -12.55
N GLU A 51 -4.15 -17.69 -12.12
CA GLU A 51 -5.26 -16.76 -12.39
C GLU A 51 -5.38 -15.66 -11.32
N LEU A 52 -4.78 -15.88 -10.15
CA LEU A 52 -4.54 -14.85 -9.14
C LEU A 52 -3.08 -14.89 -8.71
N VAL A 53 -2.51 -13.72 -8.47
CA VAL A 53 -1.16 -13.57 -7.92
C VAL A 53 -1.27 -12.98 -6.53
N ARG A 54 -0.67 -13.64 -5.54
CA ARG A 54 -0.60 -13.11 -4.17
C ARG A 54 0.52 -12.06 -4.10
N VAL A 55 0.15 -10.83 -3.75
CA VAL A 55 1.13 -9.74 -3.52
C VAL A 55 1.71 -9.87 -2.10
N CYS A 56 0.82 -9.98 -1.11
CA CYS A 56 1.17 -10.27 0.27
C CYS A 56 -0.01 -10.97 0.95
N ARG A 57 0.10 -11.28 2.25
CA ARG A 57 -0.97 -11.99 2.97
C ARG A 57 -2.27 -11.19 2.91
N GLY A 58 -3.28 -11.76 2.26
CA GLY A 58 -4.62 -11.19 2.17
C GLY A 58 -4.83 -10.20 1.03
N ILE A 59 -3.80 -9.93 0.21
CA ILE A 59 -3.89 -9.08 -0.97
C ILE A 59 -3.49 -9.88 -2.21
N TYR A 60 -4.36 -9.83 -3.21
CA TYR A 60 -4.26 -10.56 -4.46
C TYR A 60 -4.39 -9.60 -5.63
N MET A 61 -3.88 -9.99 -6.78
CA MET A 61 -4.03 -9.23 -8.01
C MET A 61 -4.26 -10.15 -9.20
N LEU A 62 -4.84 -9.62 -10.26
CA LEU A 62 -4.89 -10.35 -11.54
C LEU A 62 -3.49 -10.32 -12.22
N PRO A 63 -3.10 -11.34 -13.01
CA PRO A 63 -1.77 -11.38 -13.63
C PRO A 63 -1.47 -10.22 -14.60
N ASP A 64 -2.52 -9.61 -15.15
CA ASP A 64 -2.46 -8.55 -16.16
C ASP A 64 -2.47 -7.12 -15.57
N VAL A 65 -2.31 -6.98 -14.26
CA VAL A 65 -2.09 -5.68 -13.59
C VAL A 65 -0.78 -5.06 -14.09
N ALA A 66 -0.80 -3.77 -14.41
CA ALA A 66 0.39 -3.02 -14.85
C ALA A 66 1.21 -2.40 -13.71
N LEU A 67 0.66 -2.23 -12.50
CA LEU A 67 1.31 -1.61 -11.34
C LEU A 67 2.60 -2.35 -10.94
N ARG A 68 3.68 -1.61 -10.70
CA ARG A 68 4.99 -2.15 -10.29
C ARG A 68 5.60 -1.32 -9.16
N GLY A 69 6.64 -1.86 -8.53
CA GLY A 69 7.45 -1.12 -7.57
C GLY A 69 6.63 -0.44 -6.47
N SER A 70 6.94 0.83 -6.18
CA SER A 70 6.30 1.61 -5.12
C SER A 70 4.80 1.85 -5.36
N GLU A 71 4.37 2.00 -6.61
CA GLU A 71 2.95 2.19 -6.96
C GLU A 71 2.13 0.98 -6.49
N LEU A 72 2.57 -0.23 -6.86
CA LEU A 72 1.92 -1.48 -6.44
C LEU A 72 1.87 -1.60 -4.91
N LEU A 73 2.97 -1.26 -4.23
CA LEU A 73 3.03 -1.29 -2.78
C LEU A 73 2.09 -0.25 -2.14
N GLY A 74 1.93 0.92 -2.76
CA GLY A 74 1.01 1.97 -2.32
C GLY A 74 -0.44 1.50 -2.36
N HIS A 75 -0.89 0.97 -3.50
CA HIS A 75 -2.25 0.43 -3.63
C HIS A 75 -2.47 -0.76 -2.68
N ALA A 76 -1.47 -1.64 -2.52
CA ALA A 76 -1.53 -2.73 -1.57
C ALA A 76 -1.66 -2.22 -0.12
N ALA A 77 -0.90 -1.18 0.24
CA ALA A 77 -0.97 -0.56 1.57
C ALA A 77 -2.34 0.07 1.83
N ALA A 78 -2.90 0.78 0.85
CA ALA A 78 -4.25 1.34 0.91
C ALA A 78 -5.29 0.26 1.20
N ARG A 79 -5.20 -0.90 0.53
CA ARG A 79 -6.12 -2.03 0.74
C ARG A 79 -5.91 -2.74 2.07
N LEU A 80 -4.66 -2.95 2.51
CA LEU A 80 -4.35 -3.58 3.80
C LEU A 80 -4.90 -2.79 5.00
N ARG A 81 -5.06 -1.47 4.83
CA ARG A 81 -5.46 -0.54 5.88
C ARG A 81 -6.64 0.33 5.45
N ALA A 82 -7.55 -0.20 4.64
CA ALA A 82 -8.69 0.55 4.13
C ALA A 82 -9.63 1.10 5.23
N ASP A 83 -9.60 0.49 6.42
CA ASP A 83 -10.33 0.92 7.63
C ASP A 83 -9.53 1.93 8.49
N ARG A 84 -8.36 2.39 8.04
CA ARG A 84 -7.47 3.29 8.77
C ARG A 84 -7.18 4.54 7.96
N PHE A 85 -6.73 5.55 8.70
CA PHE A 85 -6.12 6.73 8.10
C PHE A 85 -4.66 6.40 7.79
N ASN A 86 -4.27 6.55 6.52
CA ASN A 86 -2.92 6.23 6.04
C ASN A 86 -2.42 7.29 5.06
N TYR A 87 -1.12 7.59 5.11
CA TYR A 87 -0.48 8.45 4.13
C TYR A 87 1.01 8.11 3.95
N LEU A 88 1.52 8.31 2.74
CA LEU A 88 2.95 8.22 2.42
C LEU A 88 3.70 9.35 3.13
N SER A 89 4.80 9.03 3.79
CA SER A 89 5.63 9.99 4.52
C SER A 89 7.07 9.49 4.63
N LEU A 90 7.84 10.06 5.56
CA LEU A 90 9.18 9.60 5.93
C LEU A 90 10.08 9.43 4.70
N GLU A 91 10.90 8.37 4.66
CA GLU A 91 11.88 8.15 3.61
C GLU A 91 11.25 8.05 2.23
N THR A 92 10.02 7.54 2.09
CA THR A 92 9.35 7.43 0.79
C THR A 92 9.07 8.78 0.16
N VAL A 93 8.63 9.76 0.97
CA VAL A 93 8.38 11.12 0.45
C VAL A 93 9.67 11.87 0.24
N LEU A 94 10.62 11.78 1.20
CA LEU A 94 11.91 12.48 1.10
C LEU A 94 12.72 11.98 -0.10
N SER A 95 12.75 10.66 -0.33
CA SER A 95 13.46 10.06 -1.46
C SER A 95 12.86 10.49 -2.79
N ALA A 96 11.53 10.47 -2.92
CA ALA A 96 10.87 10.88 -4.16
C ALA A 96 11.14 12.35 -4.50
N ALA A 97 11.43 13.18 -3.48
CA ALA A 97 11.77 14.59 -3.63
C ALA A 97 13.28 14.85 -3.81
N GLY A 98 14.14 13.83 -3.84
CA GLY A 98 15.60 13.98 -3.91
C GLY A 98 16.29 14.24 -2.56
N ALA A 99 15.52 14.65 -1.54
CA ALA A 99 16.02 15.12 -0.25
C ALA A 99 16.78 14.08 0.59
N ILE A 100 16.80 12.79 0.22
CA ILE A 100 17.71 11.80 0.80
C ILE A 100 18.39 10.99 -0.33
N SER A 101 19.70 10.81 -0.21
CA SER A 101 20.54 10.18 -1.23
C SER A 101 20.58 8.65 -1.16
N GLN A 102 20.07 8.05 -0.08
CA GLN A 102 19.99 6.59 0.08
C GLN A 102 18.57 6.15 0.44
N VAL A 103 18.05 5.23 -0.38
CA VAL A 103 16.69 4.69 -0.23
C VAL A 103 16.81 3.20 0.00
N PRO A 104 16.06 2.60 0.95
CA PRO A 104 15.90 1.16 0.95
C PRO A 104 15.15 0.75 -0.32
N MET A 105 15.87 0.19 -1.30
CA MET A 105 15.29 -0.26 -2.56
C MET A 105 14.12 -1.22 -2.29
N GLY A 106 13.00 -0.99 -2.98
CA GLY A 106 11.81 -1.84 -2.83
C GLY A 106 11.12 -1.71 -1.46
N ARG A 107 11.22 -0.56 -0.79
CA ARG A 107 10.45 -0.29 0.44
C ARG A 107 9.65 1.01 0.31
N ILE A 108 8.39 0.97 0.77
CA ILE A 108 7.65 2.17 1.09
C ILE A 108 7.38 2.27 2.59
N THR A 109 7.34 3.49 3.10
CA THR A 109 7.00 3.83 4.47
C THR A 109 5.69 4.62 4.48
N VAL A 110 4.73 4.12 5.26
CA VAL A 110 3.37 4.65 5.36
C VAL A 110 3.09 4.97 6.82
N ILE A 111 2.70 6.21 7.11
CA ILE A 111 2.17 6.54 8.42
C ILE A 111 0.71 6.07 8.48
N SER A 112 0.33 5.40 9.56
CA SER A 112 -1.01 4.83 9.74
C SER A 112 -1.56 5.07 11.13
N SER A 113 -2.87 5.29 11.26
CA SER A 113 -3.55 5.25 12.56
C SER A 113 -3.65 3.83 13.14
N GLY A 114 -3.34 2.79 12.34
CA GLY A 114 -3.21 1.42 12.79
C GLY A 114 -1.88 1.12 13.48
N ARG A 115 -1.69 -0.13 13.93
CA ARG A 115 -0.45 -0.60 14.57
C ARG A 115 0.73 -0.58 13.59
N SER A 116 1.91 -0.20 14.07
CA SER A 116 3.16 -0.35 13.31
C SER A 116 3.41 -1.81 12.92
N SER A 117 3.85 -2.04 11.69
CA SER A 117 4.12 -3.39 11.17
C SER A 117 4.92 -3.33 9.89
N ILE A 118 5.77 -4.32 9.65
CA ILE A 118 6.46 -4.50 8.37
C ILE A 118 5.80 -5.67 7.64
N ILE A 119 5.35 -5.42 6.40
CA ILE A 119 4.69 -6.39 5.54
C ILE A 119 5.56 -6.68 4.33
N ALA A 120 6.10 -7.90 4.28
CA ALA A 120 6.81 -8.39 3.11
C ALA A 120 5.81 -8.70 1.97
N CYS A 121 6.06 -8.15 0.79
CA CYS A 121 5.31 -8.37 -0.44
C CYS A 121 6.13 -9.20 -1.45
N GLY A 122 7.01 -10.08 -0.96
CA GLY A 122 7.86 -10.93 -1.79
C GLY A 122 8.72 -10.12 -2.75
N VAL A 123 8.70 -10.49 -4.04
CA VAL A 123 9.47 -9.84 -5.11
C VAL A 123 9.05 -8.39 -5.38
N TYR A 124 7.90 -7.96 -4.86
CA TYR A 124 7.39 -6.60 -5.07
C TYR A 124 7.98 -5.59 -4.08
N GLY A 125 8.59 -6.07 -2.99
CA GLY A 125 9.19 -5.22 -1.97
C GLY A 125 8.51 -5.32 -0.61
N THR A 126 8.56 -4.24 0.16
CA THR A 126 8.14 -4.19 1.57
C THR A 126 7.34 -2.94 1.87
N ILE A 127 6.27 -3.09 2.63
CA ILE A 127 5.48 -1.97 3.18
C ILE A 127 5.79 -1.86 4.67
N GLU A 128 6.31 -0.73 5.10
CA GLU A 128 6.46 -0.41 6.51
C GLU A 128 5.36 0.55 6.96
N PHE A 129 4.53 0.09 7.89
CA PHE A 129 3.56 0.94 8.58
C PHE A 129 4.16 1.47 9.87
N VAL A 130 4.07 2.79 10.06
CA VAL A 130 4.49 3.47 11.28
C VAL A 130 3.28 4.14 11.93
N HIS A 131 3.02 3.78 13.18
CA HIS A 131 1.84 4.26 13.90
C HIS A 131 1.89 5.77 14.16
N THR A 132 0.76 6.44 13.97
CA THR A 132 0.51 7.79 14.47
C THR A 132 -0.79 7.86 15.25
N ARG A 133 -0.83 8.75 16.26
CA ARG A 133 -2.06 9.14 16.96
C ARG A 133 -2.74 10.35 16.34
N ARG A 134 -2.10 10.98 15.34
CA ARG A 134 -2.66 12.15 14.67
C ARG A 134 -3.81 11.75 13.76
N THR A 135 -4.77 12.66 13.67
CA THR A 135 -6.00 12.52 12.91
C THR A 135 -5.86 13.13 11.52
N ALA A 136 -6.76 12.75 10.61
CA ALA A 136 -6.80 13.32 9.27
C ALA A 136 -7.05 14.84 9.30
N SER A 137 -7.88 15.35 10.22
CA SER A 137 -8.19 16.77 10.33
C SER A 137 -6.98 17.61 10.75
N GLU A 138 -6.14 17.10 11.65
CA GLU A 138 -4.89 17.78 12.07
C GLU A 138 -3.87 17.89 10.93
N LEU A 139 -3.93 16.99 9.94
CA LEU A 139 -2.93 16.88 8.87
C LEU A 139 -3.45 17.28 7.49
N ALA A 140 -4.74 17.57 7.34
CA ALA A 140 -5.37 17.77 6.03
C ALA A 140 -4.67 18.82 5.15
N ALA A 141 -4.19 19.92 5.74
CA ALA A 141 -3.50 20.99 5.02
C ALA A 141 -2.10 20.60 4.49
N GLU A 142 -1.56 19.47 4.93
CA GLU A 142 -0.22 18.97 4.58
C GLU A 142 -0.31 17.68 3.74
N LEU A 143 -1.51 17.33 3.27
CA LEU A 143 -1.76 16.09 2.54
C LEU A 143 -2.35 16.39 1.17
N CYS A 144 -1.76 15.80 0.14
CA CYS A 144 -2.33 15.74 -1.20
C CYS A 144 -2.65 14.29 -1.56
N TYR A 145 -3.71 14.05 -2.33
CA TYR A 145 -3.98 12.69 -2.80
C TYR A 145 -3.05 12.34 -3.96
N ASP A 146 -2.32 11.24 -3.82
CA ASP A 146 -1.45 10.68 -4.83
C ASP A 146 -2.17 9.53 -5.52
N SER A 147 -2.63 9.79 -6.74
CA SER A 147 -3.36 8.79 -7.55
C SER A 147 -2.47 7.69 -8.11
N GLU A 148 -1.15 7.88 -8.20
CA GLU A 148 -0.21 6.85 -8.67
C GLU A 148 0.02 5.76 -7.62
N HIS A 149 -0.05 6.14 -6.34
CA HIS A 149 0.10 5.22 -5.21
C HIS A 149 -1.23 4.85 -4.54
N GLY A 150 -2.35 5.47 -4.94
CA GLY A 150 -3.67 5.24 -4.34
C GLY A 150 -3.77 5.67 -2.87
N LEU A 151 -2.92 6.60 -2.42
CA LEU A 151 -2.79 7.02 -1.02
C LEU A 151 -2.69 8.53 -0.89
N TRP A 152 -2.99 9.06 0.29
CA TRP A 152 -2.58 10.42 0.65
C TRP A 152 -1.05 10.48 0.75
N ARG A 153 -0.46 11.61 0.39
CA ARG A 153 0.97 11.88 0.44
C ARG A 153 1.23 13.13 1.29
N ALA A 154 2.18 13.01 2.21
CA ALA A 154 2.66 14.13 3.00
C ALA A 154 3.39 15.16 2.14
N SER A 155 3.25 16.43 2.51
CA SER A 155 4.19 17.48 2.11
C SER A 155 5.60 17.15 2.60
N LEU A 156 6.61 17.75 1.97
CA LEU A 156 8.00 17.57 2.38
C LEU A 156 8.23 17.99 3.84
N ARG A 157 7.61 19.10 4.26
CA ARG A 157 7.60 19.58 5.64
C ARG A 157 7.01 18.57 6.61
N LEU A 158 5.86 17.99 6.28
CA LEU A 158 5.24 16.97 7.13
C LEU A 158 6.12 15.72 7.19
N ALA A 159 6.72 15.29 6.08
CA ALA A 159 7.63 14.15 6.07
C ALA A 159 8.85 14.35 6.97
N LEU A 160 9.47 15.54 6.97
CA LEU A 160 10.58 15.88 7.87
C LEU A 160 10.15 15.93 9.34
N ARG A 161 8.98 16.51 9.64
CA ARG A 161 8.40 16.46 10.99
C ARG A 161 8.12 15.03 11.43
N ASP A 162 7.71 14.16 10.51
CA ASP A 162 7.47 12.75 10.79
C ASP A 162 8.78 12.01 11.07
N MET A 163 9.87 12.30 10.35
CA MET A 163 11.19 11.73 10.63
C MET A 163 11.61 12.04 12.08
N ARG A 164 11.52 13.33 12.47
CA ARG A 164 11.83 13.78 13.84
C ARG A 164 10.96 13.08 14.88
N ARG A 165 9.64 13.01 14.65
CA ARG A 165 8.68 12.39 15.60
C ARG A 165 8.87 10.90 15.76
N THR A 166 9.23 10.22 14.68
CA THR A 166 9.44 8.77 14.67
C THR A 166 10.87 8.39 15.05
N ARG A 167 11.70 9.38 15.39
CA ARG A 167 13.11 9.23 15.77
C ARG A 167 13.92 8.49 14.70
N ARG A 168 13.56 8.70 13.43
CA ARG A 168 14.35 8.24 12.29
C ARG A 168 15.62 9.08 12.20
N ASP A 169 16.68 8.46 11.70
CA ASP A 169 17.91 9.19 11.42
C ASP A 169 17.65 10.22 10.30
N THR A 170 18.07 11.46 10.55
CA THR A 170 17.94 12.57 9.60
C THR A 170 19.30 13.02 9.05
N GLY A 171 20.39 12.31 9.41
CA GLY A 171 21.75 12.62 8.96
C GLY A 171 21.95 12.49 7.44
N LEU A 172 21.05 11.79 6.75
CA LEU A 172 21.07 11.64 5.29
C LEU A 172 20.20 12.67 4.54
N VAL A 173 19.51 13.56 5.28
CA VAL A 173 18.64 14.57 4.67
C VAL A 173 19.48 15.72 4.11
N ASN A 174 19.32 15.99 2.81
CA ASN A 174 19.84 17.20 2.19
C ASN A 174 18.92 18.38 2.49
N TRP A 175 19.28 19.20 3.48
CA TRP A 175 18.49 20.34 3.93
C TRP A 175 18.44 21.49 2.93
N GLU A 176 19.38 21.58 1.99
CA GLU A 176 19.34 22.59 0.92
C GLU A 176 18.17 22.34 -0.04
N GLU A 177 17.76 21.08 -0.18
CA GLU A 177 16.64 20.67 -1.03
C GLU A 177 15.28 20.77 -0.33
N THR A 178 15.25 21.04 0.98
CA THR A 178 14.00 21.01 1.75
C THR A 178 13.33 22.36 1.95
N ASN A 179 13.97 23.47 1.58
CA ASN A 179 13.49 24.85 1.86
C ASN A 179 13.05 25.09 3.32
N GLU A 180 13.42 24.21 4.26
CA GLU A 180 13.20 24.37 5.69
C GLU A 180 14.49 24.92 6.30
N SER A 181 14.46 26.18 6.72
CA SER A 181 15.47 26.69 7.66
C SER A 181 15.33 25.91 8.97
N VAL A 182 16.43 25.31 9.42
CA VAL A 182 16.54 24.50 10.65
C VAL A 182 15.98 25.21 11.88
#